data_AF-A0A158Q5X7-F1
#
_entry.id   AF-A0A158Q5X7-F1
#
_cell.length_a   1.000
_cell.length_b   1.000
_cell.length_c   1.000
_cell.angle_alpha   90.00
_cell.angle_beta   90.00
_cell.angle_gamma   90.00
#
_symmetry.space_group_name_H-M   'P 1'
#
loop_
_entity.id
_entity.type
_entity.pdbx_description
1 polymer ?
#
loop_
_entity_poly.entity_id
_entity_poly.type
_entity_poly.pdbx_seq_one_letter_code
_entity_poly.pdbx_strand_id
1 'polypeptide(L)'
;MCCNKTLEEMMHQSYQELRNERNWQSKLCICDSHRIATHAEKFFNHSFETVVSGGDFAAKVHYHSSFLCKIEMHGTYMLAYGTPLWI
;
A
#
# COMPACT_ATOMS: atom_id res chain seq x y z
N MET A 1 -5.24 3.53 -9.27
CA MET A 1 -6.71 3.43 -9.15
C MET A 1 -7.04 3.08 -7.72
N CYS A 2 -7.99 3.77 -7.09
CA CYS A 2 -8.37 3.52 -5.71
C CYS A 2 -9.89 3.55 -5.56
N CYS A 3 -10.43 2.61 -4.79
CA CYS A 3 -11.86 2.49 -4.50
C CYS A 3 -12.23 3.11 -3.14
N ASN A 4 -11.23 3.53 -2.36
CA ASN A 4 -11.39 4.14 -1.05
C ASN A 4 -10.38 5.29 -0.90
N LYS A 5 -10.90 6.51 -0.81
CA LYS A 5 -10.08 7.73 -0.71
C LYS A 5 -9.29 7.80 0.60
N THR A 6 -9.85 7.31 1.70
CA THR A 6 -9.15 7.26 2.99
C THR A 6 -7.97 6.29 2.93
N LEU A 7 -8.12 5.16 2.23
CA LEU A 7 -7.01 4.22 2.01
C LEU A 7 -5.91 4.86 1.15
N GLU A 8 -6.29 5.59 0.11
CA GLU A 8 -5.36 6.36 -0.73
C GLU A 8 -4.57 7.39 0.07
N GLU A 9 -5.25 8.22 0.86
CA GLU A 9 -4.63 9.23 1.72
C GLU A 9 -3.66 8.60 2.74
N MET A 10 -4.06 7.49 3.37
CA MET A 10 -3.22 6.74 4.31
C MET A 10 -1.96 6.18 3.63
N MET A 11 -2.10 5.61 2.42
CA MET A 11 -0.95 5.11 1.66
C MET A 11 0.02 6.24 1.28
N HIS A 12 -0.50 7.40 0.84
CA HIS A 12 0.31 8.58 0.56
C HIS A 12 1.10 9.04 1.80
N GLN A 13 0.44 9.14 2.95
CA GLN A 13 1.09 9.54 4.20
C GLN A 13 2.16 8.53 4.61
N SER A 14 1.84 7.24 4.60
CA SER A 14 2.78 6.16 4.97
C SER A 14 4.03 6.17 4.10
N TYR A 15 3.87 6.43 2.80
CA TYR A 15 4.98 6.55 1.88
C TYR A 15 5.85 7.79 2.15
N GLN A 16 5.23 8.93 2.45
CA GLN A 16 5.97 10.14 2.81
C GLN A 16 6.78 9.97 4.10
N GLU A 17 6.23 9.30 5.11
CA GLU A 17 6.94 8.95 6.35
C GLU A 17 8.13 8.04 6.07
N LEU A 18 7.93 6.95 5.32
CA LEU A 18 8.99 6.04 4.86
C LEU A 18 10.14 6.79 4.16
N ARG A 19 9.77 7.77 3.32
CA ARG A 19 10.72 8.59 2.57
C ARG A 19 11.51 9.52 3.47
N ASN A 20 10.87 10.15 4.44
CA ASN A 20 11.50 11.13 5.32
C ASN A 20 12.47 10.47 6.31
N GLU A 21 12.20 9.22 6.70
CA GLU A 21 13.07 8.46 7.60
C GLU A 21 14.37 7.97 6.94
N ARG A 22 14.39 7.79 5.62
CA ARG A 22 15.55 7.28 4.89
C ARG A 22 16.16 8.36 4.01
N ASN A 23 17.49 8.42 3.97
CA ASN A 23 18.15 9.00 2.81
C ASN A 23 17.72 8.17 1.59
N TRP A 24 16.88 8.77 0.74
CA TRP A 24 16.14 8.21 -0.41
C TRP A 24 16.91 7.24 -1.34
N GLN A 25 18.23 7.15 -1.22
CA GLN A 25 19.09 6.20 -1.94
C GLN A 25 18.85 4.73 -1.53
N SER A 26 18.03 4.44 -0.52
CA SER A 26 17.70 3.06 -0.15
C SER A 26 16.82 2.40 -1.20
N LYS A 27 17.37 1.38 -1.88
CA LYS A 27 16.66 0.41 -2.72
C LYS A 27 15.32 0.00 -2.08
N LEU A 28 14.26 -0.16 -2.89
CA LEU A 28 12.99 -0.73 -2.46
C LEU A 28 13.22 -1.99 -1.62
N CYS A 29 12.50 -2.08 -0.50
CA CYS A 29 12.63 -3.16 0.47
C CYS A 29 11.27 -3.81 0.74
N ILE A 30 11.28 -5.11 1.04
CA ILE A 30 10.09 -5.83 1.57
C ILE A 30 9.55 -5.15 2.83
N CYS A 31 10.41 -4.48 3.59
CA CYS A 31 10.01 -3.70 4.75
C CYS A 31 9.11 -2.50 4.42
N ASP A 32 9.15 -1.96 3.20
CA ASP A 32 8.27 -0.86 2.79
C ASP A 32 6.84 -1.38 2.57
N SER A 33 6.68 -2.54 1.93
CA SER A 33 5.38 -3.19 1.78
C SER A 33 4.80 -3.57 3.14
N HIS A 34 5.58 -4.23 4.00
CA HIS A 34 5.14 -4.60 5.34
C HIS A 34 4.69 -3.40 6.17
N ARG A 35 5.40 -2.27 6.11
CA ARG A 35 4.99 -1.06 6.84
C ARG A 35 3.66 -0.49 6.35
N ILE A 36 3.47 -0.40 5.04
CA ILE A 36 2.20 0.07 4.46
C ILE A 36 1.07 -0.89 4.84
N ALA A 37 1.30 -2.21 4.81
CA ALA A 37 0.31 -3.21 5.23
C ALA A 37 -0.07 -3.00 6.69
N THR A 38 0.91 -2.96 7.59
CA THR A 38 0.68 -2.78 9.03
C THR A 38 -0.03 -1.46 9.34
N HIS A 39 0.27 -0.37 8.63
CA HIS A 39 -0.45 0.90 8.77
C HIS A 39 -1.91 0.75 8.35
N ALA A 40 -2.19 0.12 7.20
CA ALA A 40 -3.54 -0.15 6.75
C ALA A 40 -4.30 -1.04 7.74
N GLU A 41 -3.67 -2.10 8.25
CA GLU A 41 -4.28 -3.03 9.21
C GLU A 41 -4.70 -2.33 10.50
N LYS A 42 -3.82 -1.49 11.04
CA LYS A 42 -4.12 -0.70 12.23
C LYS A 42 -5.21 0.33 11.99
N PHE A 43 -5.19 0.99 10.83
CA PHE A 43 -6.11 2.07 10.51
C PHE A 43 -7.54 1.56 10.23
N PHE A 44 -7.66 0.44 9.52
CA PHE A 44 -8.94 -0.11 9.09
C PHE A 44 -9.43 -1.29 9.93
N ASN A 45 -8.63 -1.77 10.89
CA ASN A 45 -8.93 -2.96 11.69
C ASN A 45 -9.34 -4.17 10.83
N HIS A 46 -8.60 -4.38 9.74
CA HIS A 46 -8.85 -5.41 8.74
C HIS A 46 -7.51 -5.89 8.20
N SER A 47 -7.37 -7.15 7.77
CA SER A 47 -6.11 -7.66 7.23
C SER A 47 -5.80 -7.06 5.85
N PHE A 48 -4.56 -6.69 5.58
CA PHE A 48 -4.15 -6.13 4.29
C PHE A 48 -2.93 -6.83 3.71
N GLU A 49 -2.94 -6.94 2.39
CA GLU A 49 -1.78 -7.31 1.61
C GLU A 49 -1.31 -6.13 0.77
N THR A 50 0.00 -6.01 0.63
CA THR A 50 0.62 -4.90 -0.09
C THR A 50 1.75 -5.36 -1.00
N VAL A 51 1.90 -4.64 -2.12
CA VAL A 51 2.98 -4.82 -3.08
C VAL A 51 3.61 -3.46 -3.33
N VAL A 52 4.94 -3.40 -3.32
CA VAL A 52 5.71 -2.18 -3.63
C VAL A 52 6.74 -2.54 -4.69
N SER A 53 6.78 -1.77 -5.78
CA SER A 53 7.62 -2.02 -6.94
C SER A 53 8.23 -0.73 -7.47
N GLY A 54 9.44 -0.81 -8.04
CA GLY A 54 10.08 0.32 -8.75
C GLY A 54 9.62 0.48 -10.20
N GLY A 55 8.69 -0.36 -10.66
CA GLY A 55 8.09 -0.30 -11.99
C GLY A 55 6.62 -0.62 -11.94
N ASP A 56 5.87 -0.09 -12.92
CA ASP A 56 4.43 -0.31 -13.00
C ASP A 56 4.10 -1.79 -13.22
N PHE A 57 2.96 -2.22 -12.70
CA PHE A 57 2.49 -3.60 -12.80
C PHE A 57 0.97 -3.68 -12.93
N ALA A 58 0.48 -4.65 -13.71
CA ALA A 58 -0.95 -4.95 -13.73
C ALA A 58 -1.34 -5.71 -12.46
N ALA A 59 -2.51 -5.39 -11.90
CA ALA A 59 -3.04 -6.08 -10.73
C ALA A 59 -4.47 -6.53 -10.98
N LYS A 60 -4.74 -7.81 -10.70
CA LYS A 60 -6.09 -8.38 -10.64
C LYS A 60 -6.16 -9.17 -9.33
N VAL A 61 -6.86 -8.59 -8.35
CA VAL A 61 -6.94 -9.14 -7.00
C VAL A 61 -8.41 -9.29 -6.58
N HIS A 62 -8.68 -10.28 -5.74
CA HIS A 62 -9.93 -10.33 -4.99
C HIS A 62 -9.70 -9.55 -3.69
N TYR A 63 -10.60 -8.63 -3.36
CA TYR A 63 -10.41 -7.70 -2.25
C TYR A 63 -11.71 -7.53 -1.47
N HIS A 64 -11.58 -7.22 -0.19
CA HIS A 64 -12.72 -6.99 0.68
C HIS A 64 -13.31 -5.57 0.48
N SER A 65 -14.60 -5.49 0.15
CA SER A 65 -15.35 -4.23 0.09
C SER A 65 -14.69 -3.17 -0.82
N SER A 66 -14.41 -1.97 -0.30
CA SER A 66 -13.74 -0.87 -1.02
C SER A 66 -12.22 -0.82 -0.77
N PHE A 67 -11.66 -1.79 -0.05
CA PHE A 67 -10.25 -1.83 0.32
C PHE A 67 -9.38 -2.30 -0.85
N LEU A 68 -9.27 -1.46 -1.87
CA LEU A 68 -8.35 -1.60 -2.98
C LEU A 68 -7.81 -0.23 -3.35
N CYS A 69 -6.50 -0.09 -3.36
CA CYS A 69 -5.85 1.11 -3.84
C CYS A 69 -4.48 0.81 -4.43
N LYS A 70 -4.26 1.34 -5.62
CA LYS A 70 -2.96 1.35 -6.30
C LYS A 70 -2.57 2.80 -6.60
N ILE A 71 -1.45 3.23 -6.07
CA ILE A 71 -0.89 4.57 -6.27
C ILE A 71 0.51 4.49 -6.87
N GLU A 72 0.93 5.58 -7.50
CA GLU A 72 2.30 5.81 -7.94
C GLU A 72 2.82 7.07 -7.23
N MET A 73 4.02 6.97 -6.67
CA MET A 73 4.71 8.11 -6.08
C MET A 73 6.20 8.03 -6.40
N HIS A 74 6.72 9.04 -7.09
CA HIS A 74 8.15 9.16 -7.39
C HIS A 74 8.74 7.90 -8.05
N GLY A 75 7.99 7.30 -8.99
CA GLY A 75 8.39 6.06 -9.68
C GLY A 75 8.26 4.80 -8.83
N THR A 76 7.76 4.90 -7.60
CA THR A 76 7.41 3.75 -6.75
C THR A 76 5.92 3.46 -6.89
N TYR A 77 5.59 2.26 -7.33
CA TYR A 77 4.24 1.77 -7.50
C TYR A 77 3.84 0.93 -6.29
N MET A 78 2.73 1.28 -5.67
CA MET A 78 2.24 0.61 -4.47
C MET A 78 0.82 0.12 -4.70
N LEU A 79 0.53 -1.10 -4.29
CA LEU A 79 -0.80 -1.66 -4.20
C LEU A 79 -1.06 -2.04 -2.74
N ALA A 80 -2.23 -1.71 -2.23
CA ALA A 80 -2.78 -2.26 -1.00
C ALA A 80 -4.20 -2.78 -1.28
N TYR A 81 -4.51 -3.96 -0.77
CA TYR A 81 -5.88 -4.47 -0.77
C TYR A 81 -6.20 -5.18 0.54
N GLY A 82 -7.45 -5.04 0.98
CA GLY A 82 -7.94 -5.75 2.14
C GLY A 82 -8.11 -7.23 1.79
N THR A 83 -7.43 -8.11 2.54
CA THR A 83 -7.50 -9.55 2.34
C THR A 83 -8.94 -10.02 2.51
N PRO A 84 -9.49 -10.80 1.57
CA PRO A 84 -10.84 -11.37 1.70
C PRO A 84 -10.97 -12.24 2.95
N LEU A 85 -12.06 -12.06 3.70
CA LEU A 85 -12.45 -13.01 4.75
C LEU A 85 -13.25 -14.14 4.09
N TRP A 86 -12.73 -15.36 4.18
CA TRP A 86 -13.43 -16.56 3.72
C TRP A 86 -14.42 -17.01 4.81
N ILE A 87 -15.57 -16.33 4.90
CA ILE A 87 -16.71 -16.79 5.70
C ILE A 87 -17.87 -17.18 4.79
#